data_AF-A0AAV3P5E1-F1
#
_entry.id   AF-A0AAV3P5E1-F1
#
_cell.length_a   1.000
_cell.length_b   1.000
_cell.length_c   1.000
_cell.angle_alpha   90.00
_cell.angle_beta   90.00
_cell.angle_gamma   90.00
#
_symmetry.space_group_name_H-M   'P 1'
#
loop_
_entity.id
_entity.type
_entity.pdbx_description
1 polymer ?
#
loop_
_entity_poly.entity_id
_entity_poly.type
_entity_poly.pdbx_seq_one_letter_code
_entity_poly.pdbx_strand_id
1 'polypeptide(L)'
;MPSDMAARIIAQLLVMGSGIVVRAVAQAYRQALKNASKTGVAEETLQNAVRKGSKIMTEQEARQILGITDKTSWEEVLQKYDTLFERNAKNGSFYLQSKVHRAKECLENVYRGKDQDAAS
;
A
#
# COMPACT_ATOMS: atom_id res chain seq x y z
N MET A 1 -21.81 -59.34 -13.10
CA MET A 1 -22.06 -58.05 -12.41
C MET A 1 -20.79 -57.63 -11.64
N PRO A 2 -19.84 -56.89 -12.26
CA PRO A 2 -18.59 -56.46 -11.62
C PRO A 2 -18.58 -54.99 -11.15
N SER A 3 -19.64 -54.22 -11.37
CA SER A 3 -19.72 -52.78 -11.07
C SER A 3 -19.88 -52.43 -9.58
N ASP A 4 -20.33 -53.38 -8.75
CA ASP A 4 -20.64 -53.14 -7.33
C ASP A 4 -19.37 -53.02 -6.45
N MET A 5 -18.37 -53.85 -6.71
CA MET A 5 -17.14 -53.88 -5.91
C MET A 5 -16.27 -52.62 -6.15
N ALA A 6 -16.22 -52.12 -7.38
CA ALA A 6 -15.51 -50.87 -7.72
C ALA A 6 -16.15 -49.64 -7.05
N ALA A 7 -17.49 -49.57 -7.04
CA ALA A 7 -18.22 -48.49 -6.35
C ALA A 7 -17.98 -48.51 -4.84
N ARG A 8 -17.94 -49.71 -4.22
CA ARG A 8 -17.66 -49.88 -2.78
C ARG A 8 -16.23 -49.49 -2.39
N ILE A 9 -15.24 -49.71 -3.27
CA ILE A 9 -13.86 -49.29 -3.04
C ILE A 9 -13.73 -47.77 -3.14
N ILE A 10 -14.34 -47.14 -4.16
CA ILE A 10 -14.32 -45.68 -4.31
C ILE A 10 -15.02 -44.99 -3.14
N ALA A 11 -16.16 -45.52 -2.69
CA ALA A 11 -16.89 -44.97 -1.54
C ALA A 11 -16.05 -45.02 -0.24
N GLN A 12 -15.34 -46.12 0.02
CA GLN A 12 -14.47 -46.24 1.19
C GLN A 12 -13.29 -45.25 1.15
N LEU A 13 -12.71 -45.05 -0.03
CA LEU A 13 -11.56 -44.15 -0.22
C LEU A 13 -11.97 -42.67 -0.03
N LEU A 14 -13.18 -42.30 -0.47
CA LEU A 14 -13.73 -40.95 -0.34
C LEU A 14 -14.12 -40.64 1.13
N VAL A 15 -14.69 -41.61 1.84
CA VAL A 15 -15.00 -41.50 3.27
C VAL A 15 -13.73 -41.42 4.13
N MET A 16 -12.69 -42.21 3.81
CA MET A 16 -11.42 -42.14 4.53
C MET A 16 -10.62 -40.86 4.21
N GLY A 17 -10.68 -40.35 2.99
CA GLY A 17 -9.94 -39.14 2.57
C GLY A 17 -10.56 -37.82 3.03
N SER A 18 -11.88 -37.77 3.24
CA SER A 18 -12.61 -36.53 3.56
C SER A 18 -12.42 -36.06 5.00
N GLY A 19 -12.22 -36.97 5.96
CA GLY A 19 -12.15 -36.62 7.39
C GLY A 19 -10.95 -35.74 7.78
N ILE A 20 -9.83 -35.85 7.06
CA ILE A 20 -8.59 -35.12 7.37
C ILE A 20 -8.69 -33.65 6.91
N VAL A 21 -9.28 -33.41 5.75
CA VAL A 21 -9.45 -32.06 5.17
C VAL A 21 -10.40 -31.21 6.03
N VAL A 22 -11.52 -31.79 6.49
CA VAL A 22 -12.50 -31.08 7.33
C VAL A 22 -11.88 -30.62 8.66
N ARG A 23 -11.07 -31.47 9.30
CA ARG A 23 -10.38 -31.12 10.55
C ARG A 23 -9.33 -30.04 10.34
N ALA A 24 -8.55 -30.10 9.25
CA ALA A 24 -7.56 -29.10 8.92
C ALA A 24 -8.20 -27.73 8.64
N VAL A 25 -9.32 -27.69 7.90
CA VAL A 25 -10.08 -26.45 7.65
C VAL A 25 -10.70 -25.90 8.93
N ALA A 26 -11.30 -26.75 9.77
CA ALA A 26 -11.87 -26.31 11.05
C ALA A 26 -10.79 -25.79 12.02
N GLN A 27 -9.62 -26.42 12.05
CA GLN A 27 -8.47 -25.95 12.82
C GLN A 27 -7.94 -24.62 12.27
N ALA A 28 -7.76 -24.50 10.97
CA ALA A 28 -7.35 -23.24 10.32
C ALA A 28 -8.37 -22.12 10.54
N TYR A 29 -9.67 -22.42 10.50
CA TYR A 29 -10.74 -21.46 10.76
C TYR A 29 -10.74 -20.99 12.23
N ARG A 30 -10.60 -21.92 13.19
CA ARG A 30 -10.43 -21.57 14.60
C ARG A 30 -9.12 -20.81 14.85
N GLN A 31 -8.05 -21.14 14.13
CA GLN A 31 -6.77 -20.44 14.20
C GLN A 31 -6.89 -19.02 13.62
N ALA A 32 -7.60 -18.84 12.52
CA ALA A 32 -7.87 -17.54 11.90
C ALA A 32 -8.73 -16.65 12.81
N LEU A 33 -9.79 -17.21 13.42
CA LEU A 33 -10.61 -16.48 14.39
C LEU A 33 -9.84 -16.11 15.67
N LYS A 34 -9.00 -17.04 16.18
CA LYS A 34 -8.12 -16.76 17.32
C LYS A 34 -7.03 -15.74 16.98
N ASN A 35 -6.48 -15.78 15.77
CA ASN A 35 -5.52 -14.78 15.30
C ASN A 35 -6.21 -13.42 15.17
N ALA A 36 -7.40 -13.33 14.57
CA ALA A 36 -8.18 -12.09 14.53
C ALA A 36 -8.50 -11.52 15.93
N SER A 37 -8.59 -12.38 16.95
CA SER A 37 -8.82 -11.97 18.34
C SER A 37 -7.54 -11.64 19.12
N LYS A 38 -6.35 -12.11 18.66
CA LYS A 38 -5.06 -11.91 19.33
C LYS A 38 -4.13 -10.92 18.63
N THR A 39 -4.29 -10.69 17.33
CA THR A 39 -3.53 -9.69 16.58
C THR A 39 -4.35 -8.41 16.57
N GLY A 40 -3.95 -7.44 17.38
CA GLY A 40 -4.46 -6.07 17.34
C GLY A 40 -4.34 -5.48 15.93
N VAL A 41 -5.41 -5.62 15.16
CA VAL A 41 -5.52 -5.15 13.77
C VAL A 41 -5.37 -3.61 13.69
N ALA A 42 -5.52 -2.91 14.81
CA ALA A 42 -5.21 -1.48 14.90
C ALA A 42 -3.70 -1.22 14.79
N GLU A 43 -2.85 -1.98 15.48
CA GLU A 43 -1.46 -1.58 15.68
C GLU A 43 -0.54 -2.00 14.54
N GLU A 44 -0.78 -3.17 13.93
CA GLU A 44 -0.02 -3.57 12.73
C GLU A 44 -0.49 -2.81 11.48
N THR A 45 -1.77 -2.44 11.40
CA THR A 45 -2.26 -1.53 10.35
C THR A 45 -1.75 -0.11 10.57
N LEU A 46 -1.72 0.40 11.81
CA LEU A 46 -1.09 1.69 12.11
C LEU A 46 0.41 1.64 11.85
N GLN A 47 1.14 0.62 12.29
CA GLN A 47 2.58 0.51 12.05
C GLN A 47 2.89 0.33 10.57
N ASN A 48 2.07 -0.42 9.81
CA ASN A 48 2.19 -0.49 8.36
C ASN A 48 1.75 0.81 7.69
N ALA A 49 0.75 1.54 8.19
CA ALA A 49 0.35 2.85 7.69
C ALA A 49 1.36 3.94 8.05
N VAL A 50 2.07 3.81 9.17
CA VAL A 50 3.15 4.70 9.63
C VAL A 50 4.44 4.39 8.87
N ARG A 51 4.77 3.11 8.64
CA ARG A 51 5.89 2.68 7.77
C ARG A 51 5.61 2.98 6.28
N LYS A 52 4.36 2.87 5.84
CA LYS A 52 3.91 3.31 4.51
C LYS A 52 3.76 4.83 4.45
N GLY A 53 3.49 5.48 5.58
CA GLY A 53 3.56 6.93 5.77
C GLY A 53 5.01 7.43 5.70
N SER A 54 5.99 6.62 6.10
CA SER A 54 7.42 6.88 5.84
C SER A 54 7.78 6.79 4.34
N LYS A 55 6.89 6.21 3.51
CA LYS A 55 6.98 6.19 2.04
C LYS A 55 6.20 7.36 1.41
N ILE A 56 5.31 8.01 2.15
CA ILE A 56 4.59 9.21 1.70
C ILE A 56 5.47 10.40 2.01
N MET A 57 5.87 11.11 0.96
CA MET A 57 6.70 12.30 1.08
C MET A 57 5.97 13.36 1.90
N THR A 58 6.65 13.92 2.90
CA THR A 58 6.13 15.01 3.72
C THR A 58 6.22 16.34 2.96
N GLU A 59 5.38 17.33 3.31
CA GLU A 59 5.46 18.68 2.73
C GLU A 59 6.85 19.29 2.92
N GLN A 60 7.46 19.08 4.09
CA GLN A 60 8.80 19.57 4.39
C GLN A 60 9.87 18.92 3.51
N GLU A 61 9.80 17.59 3.30
CA GLU A 61 10.70 16.88 2.38
C GLU A 61 10.50 17.37 0.94
N ALA A 62 9.26 17.57 0.50
CA ALA A 62 8.94 18.08 -0.83
C ALA A 62 9.53 19.47 -1.07
N ARG A 63 9.42 20.37 -0.08
CA ARG A 63 10.04 21.70 -0.13
C ARG A 63 11.56 21.64 -0.19
N GLN A 64 12.18 20.74 0.57
CA GLN A 64 13.63 20.54 0.54
C GLN A 64 14.09 19.99 -0.81
N ILE A 65 13.36 19.04 -1.40
CA ILE A 65 13.68 18.47 -2.72
C ILE A 65 13.62 19.54 -3.82
N LEU A 66 12.63 20.45 -3.78
CA LEU A 66 12.50 21.54 -4.74
C LEU A 66 13.34 22.78 -4.38
N GLY A 67 13.95 22.81 -3.19
CA GLY A 67 14.74 23.94 -2.71
C GLY A 67 13.93 25.22 -2.50
N ILE A 68 12.70 25.09 -2.04
CA ILE A 68 11.75 26.19 -1.84
C ILE A 68 11.40 26.38 -0.36
N THR A 69 10.84 27.55 -0.04
CA THR A 69 10.38 27.90 1.32
C THR A 69 8.85 27.83 1.43
N ASP A 70 8.35 27.99 2.65
CA ASP A 70 6.93 28.04 2.97
C ASP A 70 6.17 29.22 2.35
N LYS A 71 6.87 30.29 2.02
CA LYS A 71 6.32 31.52 1.44
C LYS A 71 6.37 31.54 -0.09
N THR A 72 6.86 30.47 -0.71
CA THR A 72 7.01 30.40 -2.17
C THR A 72 5.62 30.28 -2.82
N SER A 73 5.38 31.08 -3.86
CA SER A 73 4.13 31.01 -4.62
C SER A 73 4.04 29.71 -5.44
N TRP A 74 2.84 29.26 -5.77
CA TRP A 74 2.66 28.03 -6.57
C TRP A 74 3.34 28.12 -7.94
N GLU A 75 3.34 29.30 -8.55
CA GLU A 75 4.01 29.58 -9.83
C GLU A 75 5.52 29.37 -9.73
N GLU A 76 6.16 29.86 -8.67
CA GLU A 76 7.58 29.63 -8.42
C GLU A 76 7.88 28.14 -8.14
N VAL A 77 6.97 27.42 -7.47
CA VAL A 77 7.10 25.96 -7.27
C VAL A 77 7.14 25.23 -8.61
N LEU A 78 6.24 25.56 -9.53
CA LEU A 78 6.20 24.97 -10.87
C LEU A 78 7.47 25.29 -11.66
N GLN A 79 7.93 26.54 -11.63
CA GLN A 79 9.17 26.94 -12.32
C GLN A 79 10.39 26.16 -11.80
N LYS A 80 10.49 25.98 -10.48
CA LYS A 80 11.57 25.19 -9.85
C LYS A 80 11.46 23.71 -10.21
N TYR A 81 10.25 23.16 -10.20
CA TYR A 81 9.98 21.80 -10.62
C TYR A 81 10.42 21.55 -12.07
N ASP A 82 10.01 22.38 -13.02
CA ASP A 82 10.33 22.21 -14.44
C ASP A 82 11.85 22.23 -14.67
N THR A 83 12.52 23.21 -14.07
CA THR A 83 13.99 23.33 -14.14
C THR A 83 14.69 22.07 -13.62
N LEU A 84 14.27 21.57 -12.46
CA LEU A 84 14.83 20.36 -11.85
C LEU A 84 14.49 19.12 -12.65
N PHE A 85 13.27 19.02 -13.17
CA PHE A 85 12.80 17.85 -13.93
C PHE A 85 13.55 17.73 -15.26
N GLU A 86 13.69 18.81 -16.02
CA GLU A 86 14.46 18.82 -17.27
C GLU A 86 15.93 18.49 -17.05
N ARG A 87 16.55 19.06 -16.01
CA ARG A 87 17.94 18.79 -15.67
C ARG A 87 18.14 17.32 -15.28
N ASN A 88 17.23 16.75 -14.49
CA ASN A 88 17.31 15.35 -14.09
C ASN A 88 16.96 14.39 -15.23
N ALA A 89 16.13 14.79 -16.20
CA ALA A 89 15.87 13.99 -17.39
C ALA A 89 17.12 13.83 -18.27
N LYS A 90 17.97 14.87 -18.33
CA LYS A 90 19.20 14.87 -19.13
C LYS A 90 20.39 14.23 -18.43
N ASN A 91 20.55 14.48 -17.12
CA ASN A 91 21.77 14.15 -16.38
C ASN A 91 21.52 13.42 -15.05
N GLY A 92 20.27 13.17 -14.68
CA GLY A 92 19.87 12.54 -13.43
C GLY A 92 19.55 11.06 -13.58
N SER A 93 19.11 10.45 -12.47
CA SER A 93 18.59 9.09 -12.46
C SER A 93 17.07 9.09 -12.41
N PHE A 94 16.46 7.98 -12.85
CA PHE A 94 15.01 7.77 -12.72
C PHE A 94 14.51 7.95 -11.29
N TYR A 95 15.33 7.58 -10.29
CA TYR A 95 15.00 7.77 -8.88
C TYR A 95 14.92 9.26 -8.50
N LEU A 96 15.89 10.07 -8.91
CA LEU A 96 15.88 11.51 -8.64
C LEU A 96 14.71 12.21 -9.33
N GLN A 97 14.46 11.85 -10.59
CA GLN A 97 13.30 12.36 -11.33
C GLN A 97 11.97 11.95 -10.66
N SER A 98 11.86 10.71 -10.19
CA SER A 98 10.70 10.23 -9.43
C SER A 98 10.52 10.99 -8.11
N LYS A 99 11.61 11.34 -7.41
CA LYS A 99 11.56 12.16 -6.18
C LYS A 99 11.09 13.59 -6.47
N VAL A 100 11.60 14.22 -7.52
CA VAL A 100 11.16 15.57 -7.95
C VAL A 100 9.68 15.57 -8.33
N HIS A 101 9.21 14.56 -9.08
CA HIS A 101 7.80 14.41 -9.43
C HIS A 101 6.91 14.24 -8.19
N ARG A 102 7.31 13.36 -7.27
CA ARG A 102 6.55 13.10 -6.04
C ARG A 102 6.50 14.33 -5.13
N ALA A 103 7.51 15.19 -5.16
CA ALA A 103 7.52 16.45 -4.41
C ALA A 103 6.46 17.42 -4.92
N LYS A 104 6.31 17.52 -6.25
CA LYS A 104 5.25 18.32 -6.88
C LYS A 104 3.86 17.81 -6.50
N GLU A 105 3.63 16.50 -6.58
CA GLU A 105 2.34 15.88 -6.20
C GLU A 105 2.00 16.14 -4.71
N CYS A 106 3.00 16.06 -3.83
CA CYS A 106 2.82 16.34 -2.41
C CYS A 106 2.37 17.79 -2.16
N LEU A 107 3.03 18.76 -2.78
CA LEU A 107 2.68 20.17 -2.62
C LEU A 107 1.34 20.50 -3.26
N GLU A 108 1.00 19.93 -4.41
CA GLU A 108 -0.29 20.14 -5.08
C GLU A 108 -1.47 19.79 -4.16
N ASN A 109 -1.36 18.71 -3.39
CA ASN A 109 -2.37 18.32 -2.41
C ASN A 109 -2.52 19.35 -1.28
N VAL A 110 -1.42 19.97 -0.84
CA VAL A 110 -1.43 21.01 0.20
C VAL A 110 -2.09 22.29 -0.30
N TYR A 111 -1.73 22.75 -1.51
CA TYR A 111 -2.32 23.96 -2.09
C TYR A 111 -3.81 23.76 -2.40
N ARG A 112 -4.22 22.57 -2.86
CA ARG A 112 -5.64 22.23 -3.07
C ARG A 112 -6.43 22.19 -1.76
N GLY A 113 -5.84 21.67 -0.68
CA GLY A 113 -6.47 21.67 0.64
C GLY A 113 -6.70 23.10 1.16
N LYS A 114 -5.70 23.98 1.02
CA LYS A 114 -5.81 25.39 1.42
C LYS A 114 -6.91 26.16 0.67
N ASP A 115 -7.13 25.85 -0.60
CA ASP A 115 -8.21 26.46 -1.40
C ASP A 115 -9.60 26.01 -0.91
N GLN A 116 -9.72 24.77 -0.45
CA GLN A 116 -10.97 24.22 0.13
C GLN A 116 -11.25 24.74 1.54
N ASP A 117 -10.22 24.88 2.37
CA ASP A 117 -10.33 25.43 3.73
C ASP A 117 -10.62 26.94 3.71
N ALA A 118 -10.19 27.67 2.67
CA ALA A 118 -10.49 29.09 2.49
C ALA A 118 -11.92 29.37 1.97
N ALA A 119 -12.61 28.35 1.46
CA ALA A 119 -13.97 28.44 0.93
C ALA A 119 -15.06 27.96 1.90
N SER A 120 -14.68 27.58 3.13
CA SER A 120 -15.59 27.18 4.23
C SER A 120 -15.58 28.22 5.35
#